data_AF-A0A971QE62-F1
#
_entry.id   AF-A0A971QE62-F1
#
_cell.length_a   1.000
_cell.length_b   1.000
_cell.length_c   1.000
_cell.angle_alpha   90.00
_cell.angle_beta   90.00
_cell.angle_gamma   90.00
#
_symmetry.space_group_name_H-M   'P 1'
#
loop_
_entity.id
_entity.type
_entity.pdbx_description
1 polymer ?
#
loop_
_entity_poly.entity_id
_entity_poly.type
_entity_poly.pdbx_seq_one_letter_code
_entity_poly.pdbx_strand_id
1 'polypeptide(L)'
;MATYQARQGDQLTSRTRTSTCGGAERVCFGTVMAFCMAGTLGLVGCRGGSDVPEQGVGVATTTSAPEEVADEKPAGPHGGRLLLIPASRGQIEWVMDEVKRRLRVYFLTLDDRPLESVREPFLVFGTSAGPKTLHLADCGDPQFLNACWQVATEDEDWPGSRTEMLIRFVVGEEGFRLRLPVADECP
;
A
#
# COMPACT_ATOMS: atom_id res chain seq x y z
N MET A 1 -0.19 4.27 9.79
CA MET A 1 0.73 5.37 10.17
C MET A 1 2.11 4.76 10.31
N ALA A 2 2.95 4.88 9.29
CA ALA A 2 4.30 4.32 9.29
C ALA A 2 5.31 5.47 9.35
N THR A 3 6.19 5.45 10.34
CA THR A 3 7.29 6.41 10.48
C THR A 3 8.54 5.75 9.90
N TYR A 4 9.08 6.29 8.81
CA TYR A 4 10.36 5.84 8.28
C TYR A 4 11.44 6.88 8.60
N GLN A 5 12.58 6.41 9.10
CA GLN A 5 13.78 7.23 9.27
C GLN A 5 14.71 6.94 8.10
N ALA A 6 14.79 7.87 7.15
CA ALA A 6 15.82 7.86 6.12
C ALA A 6 17.03 8.64 6.63
N ARG A 7 18.21 8.00 6.65
CA ARG A 7 19.47 8.65 7.03
C ARG A 7 20.11 9.27 5.78
N GLN A 8 20.13 10.60 5.69
CA GLN A 8 20.87 11.34 4.68
C GLN A 8 21.91 12.21 5.41
N GLY A 9 23.12 11.68 5.59
CA GLY A 9 24.18 12.33 6.38
C GLY A 9 23.94 12.33 7.90
N ASP A 10 24.59 13.28 8.60
CA ASP A 10 24.57 13.43 10.07
C ASP A 10 23.39 14.23 10.64
N GLN A 11 22.33 14.46 9.84
CA GLN A 11 21.11 15.10 10.32
C GLN A 11 19.93 14.13 10.37
N LEU A 12 19.35 13.96 11.56
CA LEU A 12 18.02 13.39 11.77
C LEU A 12 16.97 14.44 11.40
N THR A 13 16.30 14.28 10.25
CA THR A 13 15.09 15.03 9.93
C THR A 13 13.86 14.13 10.07
N SER A 14 13.01 14.45 11.04
CA SER A 14 11.69 13.85 11.19
C SER A 14 10.75 14.47 10.15
N ARG A 15 10.44 13.74 9.08
CA ARG A 15 9.35 14.12 8.15
C ARG A 15 8.11 13.28 8.45
N THR A 16 7.07 13.93 8.96
CA THR A 16 5.72 13.36 9.01
C THR A 16 5.08 13.55 7.65
N ARG A 17 4.95 12.48 6.86
CA ARG A 17 4.22 12.50 5.59
C ARG A 17 2.83 11.93 5.84
N THR A 18 1.81 12.78 5.78
CA THR A 18 0.40 12.35 5.79
C THR A 18 0.10 11.85 4.37
N SER A 19 0.08 10.54 4.16
CA SER A 19 -0.41 9.95 2.91
C SER A 19 -1.93 9.91 2.98
N THR A 20 -2.59 10.83 2.29
CA THR A 20 -4.00 10.70 1.93
C THR A 20 -4.09 9.84 0.69
N CYS A 21 -4.53 8.58 0.84
CA CYS A 21 -4.85 7.73 -0.29
C CYS A 21 -6.03 8.37 -1.04
N GLY A 22 -5.78 8.85 -2.25
CA GLY A 22 -6.81 9.35 -3.15
C GLY A 22 -7.80 8.24 -3.50
N GLY A 23 -9.05 8.40 -3.07
CA GLY A 23 -10.12 7.46 -3.34
C GLY A 23 -11.45 7.98 -2.82
N ALA A 24 -12.16 8.72 -3.69
CA ALA A 24 -13.57 9.11 -3.59
C ALA A 24 -14.08 9.57 -2.22
N GLU A 25 -14.34 10.87 -2.08
CA GLU A 25 -15.24 11.40 -1.06
C GLU A 25 -16.60 10.69 -1.15
N ARG A 26 -16.78 9.61 -0.38
CA ARG A 26 -18.10 9.25 0.12
C ARG A 26 -18.43 10.28 1.19
N VAL A 27 -19.11 11.34 0.76
CA VAL A 27 -19.81 12.25 1.65
C VAL A 27 -20.88 11.42 2.37
N CYS A 28 -20.55 10.91 3.56
CA CYS A 28 -21.56 10.50 4.52
C CYS A 28 -22.25 11.79 4.99
N PHE A 29 -23.40 12.10 4.39
CA PHE A 29 -24.37 13.03 5.00
C PHE A 29 -24.85 12.40 6.31
N GLY A 30 -24.11 12.66 7.39
CA GLY A 30 -24.61 12.49 8.74
C GLY A 30 -25.67 13.57 8.98
N THR A 31 -26.93 13.20 8.80
CA THR A 31 -28.07 14.00 9.25
C THR A 31 -27.99 14.14 10.77
N VAL A 32 -27.44 15.26 11.25
CA VAL A 32 -27.59 15.69 12.64
C VAL A 32 -29.00 16.24 12.79
N MET A 33 -29.93 15.40 13.23
CA MET A 33 -31.21 15.85 13.80
C MET A 33 -30.92 16.52 15.14
N ALA A 34 -30.66 17.82 15.13
CA ALA A 34 -30.70 18.65 16.32
C ALA A 34 -32.17 19.03 16.59
N PHE A 35 -32.73 18.49 17.67
CA PHE A 35 -34.03 18.86 18.20
C PHE A 35 -34.00 20.32 18.66
N CYS A 36 -34.82 21.16 18.00
CA CYS A 36 -35.15 22.50 18.45
C CYS A 36 -36.07 22.45 19.67
N MET A 37 -35.74 23.20 20.72
CA MET A 37 -36.73 23.76 21.67
C MET A 37 -36.27 25.13 22.16
N ALA A 38 -37.22 26.07 22.17
CA ALA A 38 -37.18 27.49 22.59
C ALA A 38 -36.41 28.43 21.63
N GLY A 39 -36.91 29.60 21.23
CA GLY A 39 -38.10 30.37 21.58
C GLY A 39 -37.90 31.83 21.12
N THR A 40 -39.02 32.51 20.83
CA THR A 40 -39.23 33.98 20.76
C THR A 40 -38.63 34.84 19.62
N LEU A 41 -39.55 35.27 18.75
CA LEU A 41 -39.88 36.65 18.29
C LEU A 41 -38.78 37.69 18.05
N GLY A 42 -38.73 38.19 16.81
CA GLY A 42 -38.16 39.49 16.46
C GLY A 42 -38.33 39.85 14.97
N LEU A 43 -39.35 40.66 14.65
CA LEU A 43 -39.45 41.42 13.40
C LEU A 43 -38.37 42.52 13.37
N VAL A 44 -37.67 42.71 12.25
CA VAL A 44 -37.32 44.03 11.66
C VAL A 44 -36.96 43.82 10.18
N GLY A 45 -37.55 44.61 9.28
CA GLY A 45 -37.10 44.76 7.89
C GLY A 45 -36.37 46.09 7.66
N CYS A 46 -35.56 46.16 6.60
CA CYS A 46 -35.05 47.33 5.85
C CYS A 46 -34.50 46.75 4.53
N ARG A 47 -34.99 47.02 3.32
CA ARG A 47 -35.04 48.25 2.49
C ARG A 47 -33.66 48.77 2.04
N GLY A 48 -33.38 48.56 0.75
CA GLY A 48 -32.72 49.52 -0.15
C GLY A 48 -31.19 49.52 -0.22
N GLY A 49 -30.68 49.63 -1.45
CA GLY A 49 -29.30 50.08 -1.70
C GLY A 49 -28.64 49.37 -2.88
N SER A 50 -28.83 49.91 -4.09
CA SER A 50 -27.92 49.69 -5.22
C SER A 50 -26.60 50.39 -4.92
N ASP A 51 -25.47 49.69 -5.03
CA ASP A 51 -24.19 50.32 -5.33
C ASP A 51 -23.30 49.33 -6.10
N VAL A 52 -22.75 49.86 -7.19
CA VAL A 52 -21.82 49.22 -8.13
C VAL A 52 -20.40 49.42 -7.61
N PRO A 53 -19.54 48.39 -7.64
CA PRO A 53 -18.12 48.58 -7.90
C PRO A 53 -17.76 47.84 -9.20
N GLU A 54 -17.43 48.57 -10.25
CA GLU A 54 -16.07 49.00 -10.59
C GLU A 54 -15.19 47.83 -11.05
N GLN A 55 -14.75 47.94 -12.30
CA GLN A 55 -13.97 46.98 -13.06
C GLN A 55 -12.63 46.68 -12.37
N GLY A 56 -12.49 45.48 -11.81
CA GLY A 56 -11.19 44.86 -11.58
C GLY A 56 -10.85 43.95 -12.76
N VAL A 57 -9.88 44.34 -13.58
CA VAL A 57 -9.23 43.46 -14.55
C VAL A 57 -8.48 42.38 -13.76
N GLY A 58 -9.15 41.25 -13.52
CA GLY A 58 -8.53 40.06 -12.98
C GLY A 58 -7.71 39.38 -14.07
N VAL A 59 -6.39 39.55 -14.02
CA VAL A 59 -5.46 38.70 -14.77
C VAL A 59 -5.68 37.28 -14.28
N ALA A 60 -6.31 36.44 -15.11
CA ALA A 60 -6.41 35.01 -14.88
C ALA A 60 -4.99 34.42 -14.98
N THR A 61 -4.27 34.40 -13.86
CA THR A 61 -3.14 33.50 -13.72
C THR A 61 -3.73 32.11 -13.62
N THR A 62 -3.81 31.40 -14.75
CA THR A 62 -3.93 29.95 -14.76
C THR A 62 -2.73 29.40 -14.02
N THR A 63 -2.88 29.25 -12.71
CA THR A 63 -2.04 28.39 -11.89
C THR A 63 -2.35 27.00 -12.38
N SER A 64 -1.52 26.50 -13.30
CA SER A 64 -1.48 25.09 -13.65
C SER A 64 -1.38 24.34 -12.32
N ALA A 65 -2.43 23.59 -11.99
CA ALA A 65 -2.36 22.65 -10.87
C ALA A 65 -1.11 21.79 -11.09
N PRO A 66 -0.27 21.57 -10.08
CA PRO A 66 0.81 20.61 -10.22
C PRO A 66 0.17 19.29 -10.64
N GLU A 67 0.58 18.77 -11.80
CA GLU A 67 0.32 17.38 -12.16
C GLU A 67 0.71 16.55 -10.94
N GLU A 68 -0.28 15.94 -10.31
CA GLU A 68 -0.10 14.97 -9.25
C GLU A 68 0.66 13.81 -9.89
N VAL A 69 1.99 13.86 -9.80
CA VAL A 69 2.86 12.76 -10.17
C VAL A 69 2.40 11.61 -9.29
N ALA A 70 1.64 10.68 -9.88
CA ALA A 70 1.21 9.48 -9.20
C ALA A 70 2.46 8.90 -8.52
N ASP A 71 2.40 8.75 -7.19
CA ASP A 71 3.47 8.18 -6.38
C ASP A 71 3.57 6.71 -6.85
N GLU A 72 4.34 6.46 -7.92
CA GLU A 72 4.49 5.14 -8.51
C GLU A 72 5.14 4.27 -7.44
N LYS A 73 4.34 3.35 -6.90
CA LYS A 73 4.77 2.37 -5.92
C LYS A 73 6.05 1.71 -6.46
N PRO A 74 7.16 1.67 -5.70
CA PRO A 74 8.40 1.09 -6.19
C PRO A 74 8.13 -0.37 -6.58
N ALA A 75 8.20 -0.63 -7.88
CA ALA A 75 8.13 -1.96 -8.44
C ALA A 75 9.49 -2.62 -8.23
N GLY A 76 9.49 -3.89 -7.86
CA GLY A 76 10.73 -4.66 -7.81
C GLY A 76 11.28 -4.95 -9.22
N PRO A 77 12.48 -5.53 -9.31
CA PRO A 77 13.15 -5.84 -10.58
C PRO A 77 12.34 -6.78 -11.50
N HIS A 78 11.36 -7.51 -10.98
CA HIS A 78 10.49 -8.42 -11.73
C HIS A 78 9.07 -7.85 -11.92
N GLY A 79 8.85 -6.56 -11.65
CA GLY A 79 7.54 -5.92 -11.74
C GLY A 79 6.58 -6.35 -10.61
N GLY A 80 7.10 -6.95 -9.55
CA GLY A 80 6.36 -7.38 -8.38
C GLY A 80 6.25 -6.28 -7.32
N ARG A 81 5.61 -6.66 -6.22
CA ARG A 81 5.48 -5.83 -5.02
C ARG A 81 6.63 -6.09 -4.07
N LEU A 82 7.14 -5.05 -3.41
CA LEU A 82 8.23 -5.14 -2.44
C LEU A 82 7.75 -5.09 -0.99
N LEU A 83 8.40 -5.86 -0.12
CA LEU A 83 8.18 -5.93 1.32
C LEU A 83 9.53 -6.07 2.01
N LEU A 84 9.85 -5.13 2.90
CA LEU A 84 11.10 -5.16 3.63
C LEU A 84 11.14 -6.33 4.61
N ILE A 85 12.27 -7.00 4.66
CA ILE A 85 12.60 -7.94 5.73
C ILE A 85 13.17 -7.11 6.89
N PRO A 86 12.64 -7.24 8.12
CA PRO A 86 13.11 -6.47 9.28
C PRO A 86 14.61 -6.56 9.52
N ALA A 87 15.14 -5.59 10.29
CA ALA A 87 16.57 -5.45 10.58
C ALA A 87 17.47 -5.31 9.34
N SER A 88 16.92 -4.76 8.25
CA SER A 88 17.62 -4.47 7.00
C SER A 88 18.28 -5.70 6.36
N ARG A 89 17.73 -6.90 6.59
CA ARG A 89 18.24 -8.15 6.01
C ARG A 89 18.07 -8.21 4.49
N GLY A 90 17.09 -7.48 3.96
CA GLY A 90 16.77 -7.46 2.54
C GLY A 90 15.30 -7.11 2.31
N GLN A 91 14.78 -7.56 1.19
CA GLN A 91 13.38 -7.39 0.79
C GLN A 91 12.87 -8.65 0.11
N ILE A 92 11.56 -8.80 0.11
CA ILE A 92 10.83 -9.80 -0.66
C ILE A 92 10.14 -9.07 -1.79
N GLU A 93 10.40 -9.51 -3.01
CA GLU A 93 9.54 -9.20 -4.14
C GLU A 93 8.58 -10.37 -4.36
N TRP A 94 7.28 -10.10 -4.54
CA TRP A 94 6.35 -11.15 -4.98
C TRP A 94 5.54 -10.72 -6.19
N VAL A 95 5.33 -11.70 -7.07
CA VAL A 95 4.64 -11.55 -8.35
C VAL A 95 3.50 -12.57 -8.38
N MET A 96 2.27 -12.08 -8.45
CA MET A 96 1.06 -12.89 -8.51
C MET A 96 0.52 -12.90 -9.96
N ASP A 97 0.43 -14.08 -10.57
CA ASP A 97 -0.25 -14.31 -11.84
C ASP A 97 -1.58 -15.01 -11.53
N GLU A 98 -2.67 -14.24 -11.47
CA GLU A 98 -3.99 -14.77 -11.12
C GLU A 98 -4.56 -15.69 -12.21
N VAL A 99 -4.23 -15.43 -13.48
CA VAL A 99 -4.71 -16.24 -14.60
C VAL A 99 -4.09 -17.63 -14.56
N LYS A 100 -2.79 -17.70 -14.27
CA LYS A 100 -2.06 -18.98 -14.17
C LYS A 100 -2.03 -19.54 -12.75
N ARG A 101 -2.70 -18.90 -11.79
CA ARG A 101 -2.71 -19.25 -10.36
C ARG A 101 -1.30 -19.57 -9.84
N ARG A 102 -0.39 -18.63 -10.08
CA ARG A 102 1.02 -18.77 -9.74
C ARG A 102 1.51 -17.59 -8.93
N LEU A 103 2.24 -17.87 -7.87
CA LEU A 103 2.96 -16.89 -7.08
C LEU A 103 4.44 -17.19 -7.25
N ARG A 104 5.21 -16.14 -7.55
CA ARG A 104 6.66 -16.15 -7.42
C ARG A 104 7.07 -15.20 -6.31
N VAL A 105 8.08 -15.60 -5.57
CA VAL A 105 8.67 -14.87 -4.47
C VAL A 105 10.17 -14.84 -4.69
N TYR A 106 10.73 -13.64 -4.77
CA TYR A 106 12.15 -13.39 -4.86
C TYR A 106 12.60 -12.79 -3.54
N PHE A 107 13.60 -13.40 -2.92
CA PHE A 107 14.27 -12.87 -1.74
C PHE A 107 15.50 -12.12 -2.21
N LEU A 108 15.54 -10.82 -1.92
CA LEU A 108 16.49 -9.88 -2.47
C LEU A 108 17.24 -9.17 -1.35
N THR A 109 18.47 -8.77 -1.62
CA THR A 109 19.15 -7.69 -0.90
C THR A 109 18.47 -6.36 -1.20
N LEU A 110 18.83 -5.30 -0.48
CA LEU A 110 18.32 -3.94 -0.77
C LEU A 110 18.83 -3.37 -2.12
N ASP A 111 19.86 -3.99 -2.71
CA ASP A 111 20.40 -3.64 -4.03
C ASP A 111 19.90 -4.60 -5.13
N ASP A 112 18.75 -5.26 -4.93
CA ASP A 112 18.11 -6.17 -5.89
C ASP A 112 18.91 -7.42 -6.30
N ARG A 113 19.99 -7.74 -5.58
CA ARG A 113 20.73 -9.01 -5.73
C ARG A 113 20.05 -10.15 -4.98
N PRO A 114 20.25 -11.42 -5.36
CA PRO A 114 19.75 -12.59 -4.61
C PRO A 114 20.14 -12.54 -3.14
N LEU A 115 19.18 -12.78 -2.23
CA LEU A 115 19.46 -12.94 -0.81
C LEU A 115 19.93 -14.38 -0.55
N GLU A 116 21.12 -14.51 0.04
CA GLU A 116 21.72 -15.81 0.33
C GLU A 116 21.11 -16.49 1.57
N SER A 117 21.30 -17.81 1.68
CA SER A 117 20.92 -18.61 2.84
C SER A 117 19.43 -18.60 3.19
N VAL A 118 18.58 -18.32 2.20
CA VAL A 118 17.13 -18.44 2.31
C VAL A 118 16.73 -19.91 2.25
N ARG A 119 15.91 -20.35 3.21
CA ARG A 119 15.46 -21.74 3.30
C ARG A 119 14.00 -21.84 3.69
N GLU A 120 13.39 -22.95 3.24
CA GLU A 120 12.06 -23.42 3.63
C GLU A 120 10.95 -22.35 3.56
N PRO A 121 10.79 -21.63 2.44
CA PRO A 121 9.72 -20.66 2.35
C PRO A 121 8.37 -21.35 2.10
N PHE A 122 7.34 -20.90 2.83
CA PHE A 122 5.97 -21.36 2.63
C PHE A 122 4.97 -20.26 2.96
N LEU A 123 3.79 -20.35 2.35
CA LEU A 123 2.67 -19.45 2.58
C LEU A 123 1.69 -20.07 3.56
N VAL A 124 1.05 -19.21 4.36
CA VAL A 124 -0.10 -19.54 5.19
C VAL A 124 -1.21 -18.55 4.88
N PHE A 125 -2.43 -19.04 4.64
CA PHE A 125 -3.61 -18.22 4.40
C PHE A 125 -4.88 -18.90 4.91
N GLY A 126 -5.92 -18.11 5.15
CA GLY A 126 -7.22 -18.61 5.62
C GLY A 126 -8.11 -19.05 4.46
N THR A 127 -8.82 -20.16 4.64
CA THR A 127 -9.93 -20.60 3.78
C THR A 127 -11.17 -20.86 4.62
N SER A 128 -12.32 -21.12 3.99
CA SER A 128 -13.55 -21.52 4.69
C SER A 128 -13.40 -22.84 5.46
N ALA A 129 -12.49 -23.72 5.02
CA ALA A 129 -12.17 -24.99 5.69
C ALA A 129 -11.10 -24.85 6.78
N GLY A 130 -10.53 -23.65 6.99
CA GLY A 130 -9.47 -23.39 7.94
C GLY A 130 -8.17 -22.90 7.30
N PRO A 131 -7.08 -22.74 8.09
CA PRO A 131 -5.79 -22.29 7.58
C PRO A 131 -5.17 -23.34 6.67
N LYS A 132 -4.66 -22.91 5.53
CA LYS A 132 -3.89 -23.74 4.59
C LYS A 132 -2.45 -23.30 4.53
N THR A 133 -1.59 -24.26 4.20
CA THR A 133 -0.15 -24.04 3.99
C THR A 133 0.21 -24.47 2.58
N LEU A 134 0.95 -23.61 1.86
CA LEU A 134 1.53 -23.94 0.56
C LEU A 134 3.05 -23.86 0.64
N HIS A 135 3.71 -25.00 0.43
CA HIS A 135 5.15 -25.05 0.30
C HIS A 135 5.57 -24.47 -1.05
N LEU A 136 6.56 -23.57 -1.03
CA LEU A 136 7.12 -23.02 -2.25
C LEU A 136 8.27 -23.92 -2.73
N ALA A 137 8.36 -24.12 -4.03
CA ALA A 137 9.45 -24.84 -4.69
C ALA A 137 10.43 -23.85 -5.32
N ASP A 138 11.68 -24.25 -5.53
CA ASP A 138 12.62 -23.44 -6.32
C ASP A 138 12.03 -23.13 -7.70
N CYS A 139 12.18 -21.90 -8.15
CA CYS A 139 11.54 -21.46 -9.40
C CYS A 139 12.36 -21.76 -10.67
N GLY A 140 13.60 -22.22 -10.52
CA GLY A 140 14.52 -22.55 -11.61
C GLY A 140 15.16 -21.33 -12.28
N ASP A 141 15.11 -20.15 -11.66
CA ASP A 141 15.75 -18.94 -12.20
C ASP A 141 17.27 -18.98 -11.91
N PRO A 142 18.13 -19.08 -12.95
CA PRO A 142 19.56 -19.21 -12.75
C PRO A 142 20.22 -17.95 -12.18
N GLN A 143 19.59 -16.78 -12.31
CA GLN A 143 20.11 -15.54 -11.72
C GLN A 143 19.78 -15.42 -10.23
N PHE A 144 18.77 -16.14 -9.76
CA PHE A 144 18.25 -16.08 -8.39
C PHE A 144 18.21 -17.46 -7.73
N LEU A 145 19.22 -18.30 -7.97
CA LEU A 145 19.33 -19.64 -7.39
C LEU A 145 19.18 -19.59 -5.86
N ASN A 146 18.28 -20.42 -5.32
CA ASN A 146 17.91 -20.47 -3.89
C ASN A 146 17.27 -19.19 -3.32
N ALA A 147 17.14 -18.15 -4.12
CA ALA A 147 16.49 -16.89 -3.77
C ALA A 147 15.14 -16.70 -4.46
N CYS A 148 14.81 -17.54 -5.45
CA CYS A 148 13.53 -17.52 -6.15
C CYS A 148 12.73 -18.78 -5.89
N TRP A 149 11.50 -18.56 -5.41
CA TRP A 149 10.59 -19.61 -4.98
C TRP A 149 9.21 -19.40 -5.60
N GLN A 150 8.50 -20.48 -5.89
CA GLN A 150 7.20 -20.40 -6.53
C GLN A 150 6.24 -21.48 -6.05
N VAL A 151 4.95 -21.18 -6.18
CA VAL A 151 3.88 -22.16 -6.14
C VAL A 151 2.98 -21.92 -7.33
N ALA A 152 2.54 -22.99 -7.96
CA ALA A 152 1.45 -23.00 -8.93
C ALA A 152 0.47 -24.09 -8.47
N THR A 153 -0.81 -23.78 -8.43
CA THR A 153 -1.83 -24.78 -8.07
C THR A 153 -3.08 -24.61 -8.91
N GLU A 154 -3.70 -25.74 -9.23
CA GLU A 154 -5.03 -25.80 -9.85
C GLU A 154 -6.15 -25.83 -8.80
N ASP A 155 -5.80 -25.89 -7.52
CA ASP A 155 -6.76 -25.94 -6.41
C ASP A 155 -7.71 -24.75 -6.45
N GLU A 156 -8.97 -25.01 -6.11
CA GLU A 156 -10.00 -23.96 -5.97
C GLU A 156 -9.67 -22.99 -4.82
N ASP A 157 -8.84 -23.43 -3.87
CA ASP A 157 -8.41 -22.65 -2.71
C ASP A 157 -7.18 -21.77 -2.99
N TRP A 158 -6.96 -21.36 -4.23
CA TRP A 158 -5.91 -20.41 -4.58
C TRP A 158 -6.09 -19.07 -3.84
N PRO A 159 -5.09 -18.60 -3.06
CA PRO A 159 -5.15 -17.28 -2.46
C PRO A 159 -4.98 -16.23 -3.57
N GLY A 160 -6.09 -15.70 -4.06
CA GLY A 160 -6.08 -14.55 -4.96
C GLY A 160 -5.42 -13.32 -4.32
N SER A 161 -5.13 -12.29 -5.10
CA SER A 161 -4.38 -11.09 -4.66
C SER A 161 -5.03 -10.29 -3.52
N ARG A 162 -6.31 -10.56 -3.21
CA ARG A 162 -7.08 -9.99 -2.10
C ARG A 162 -7.06 -10.82 -0.82
N THR A 163 -6.41 -11.98 -0.83
CA THR A 163 -6.33 -12.86 0.32
C THR A 163 -5.17 -12.44 1.20
N GLU A 164 -5.42 -12.26 2.50
CA GLU A 164 -4.33 -12.06 3.45
C GLU A 164 -3.47 -13.32 3.52
N MET A 165 -2.18 -13.16 3.26
CA MET A 165 -1.20 -14.24 3.29
C MET A 165 -0.07 -13.88 4.24
N LEU A 166 0.49 -14.92 4.85
CA LEU A 166 1.73 -14.85 5.61
C LEU A 166 2.77 -15.68 4.88
N ILE A 167 3.96 -15.13 4.67
CA ILE A 167 5.12 -15.89 4.25
C ILE A 167 6.00 -16.20 5.46
N ARG A 168 6.41 -17.45 5.59
CA ARG A 168 7.38 -17.92 6.59
C ARG A 168 8.59 -18.46 5.87
N PHE A 169 9.77 -18.20 6.40
CA PHE A 169 11.06 -18.59 5.82
C PHE A 169 12.18 -18.45 6.85
N VAL A 170 13.35 -18.97 6.52
CA VAL A 170 14.58 -18.80 7.32
C VAL A 170 15.64 -18.08 6.50
N VAL A 171 16.41 -17.18 7.12
CA VAL A 171 17.63 -16.58 6.56
C VAL A 171 18.78 -16.84 7.52
N GLY A 172 19.79 -17.61 7.09
CA GLY A 172 20.82 -18.09 8.02
C GLY A 172 20.19 -18.98 9.10
N GLU A 173 20.21 -18.53 10.35
CA GLU A 173 19.59 -19.21 11.50
C GLU A 173 18.30 -18.52 11.99
N GLU A 174 17.94 -17.38 11.41
CA GLU A 174 16.80 -16.56 11.86
C GLU A 174 15.53 -16.92 11.10
N GLY A 175 14.45 -17.20 11.83
CA GLY A 175 13.12 -17.45 11.26
C GLY A 175 12.30 -16.18 11.15
N PHE A 176 11.68 -15.97 9.99
CA PHE A 176 10.84 -14.81 9.70
C PHE A 176 9.40 -15.23 9.41
N ARG A 177 8.48 -14.32 9.76
CA ARG A 177 7.06 -14.40 9.41
C ARG A 177 6.57 -13.02 9.04
N LEU A 178 6.25 -12.81 7.78
CA LEU A 178 5.83 -11.52 7.26
C LEU A 178 4.44 -11.62 6.63
N ARG A 179 3.61 -10.60 6.82
CA ARG A 179 2.32 -10.46 6.14
C ARG A 179 2.57 -9.88 4.74
N LEU A 180 2.07 -10.55 3.72
CA LEU A 180 2.07 -10.04 2.35
C LEU A 180 0.89 -9.06 2.18
N PRO A 181 1.13 -7.78 1.84
CA PRO A 181 0.08 -6.81 1.57
C PRO A 181 -0.84 -7.25 0.43
N VAL A 182 -2.15 -7.17 0.65
CA VAL A 182 -3.15 -7.43 -0.40
C VAL A 182 -3.12 -6.35 -1.48
N ALA A 183 -3.55 -6.67 -2.70
CA ALA A 183 -3.44 -5.80 -3.87
C ALA A 183 -4.01 -4.38 -3.66
N ASP A 184 -5.06 -4.24 -2.84
CA ASP A 184 -5.75 -2.98 -2.61
C ASP A 184 -5.25 -2.23 -1.35
N GLU A 185 -4.32 -2.81 -0.58
CA GLU A 185 -3.68 -2.13 0.56
C GLU A 185 -2.49 -1.29 0.08
N CYS A 186 -2.57 0.02 0.28
CA CYS A 186 -1.40 0.90 0.28
C CYS A 186 -0.51 0.54 1.49
N PRO A 187 0.80 0.28 1.28
CA PRO A 187 1.73 -0.03 2.38
C PRO A 187 1.93 1.15 3.34
#